data_AF-A0A819AR08-F1
#
_entry.id   AF-A0A819AR08-F1
#
_cell.length_a   1.000
_cell.length_b   1.000
_cell.length_c   1.000
_cell.angle_alpha   90.00
_cell.angle_beta   90.00
_cell.angle_gamma   90.00
#
_symmetry.space_group_name_H-M   'P 1'
#
loop_
_entity.id
_entity.type
_entity.pdbx_description
1 polymer ?
#
loop_
_entity_poly.entity_id
_entity_poly.type
_entity_poly.pdbx_seq_one_letter_code
_entity_poly.pdbx_strand_id
1 'polypeptide(L)'
;MNDLDLLSDYRFLEEINRQIETSKQNELGNKKKSFNELKYFQKLIQNKLKILGSIQILYLPRFSTKHKQNQMWFDKKTNDIFWHIECQFFINTFYTWTITNLSTNETTLLNILKKFHNHLNETSNINDELILLKLKNFSHEQQICIYIENFGQKRKQFGKYEKRSFNTIIDLFHERIFIEYPILFISLINDENNMKEYLYKKTISN
;
A
#
# COMPACT_ATOMS: atom_id res chain seq x y z
N MET A 1 5.83 52.62 -39.59
CA MET A 1 5.27 51.51 -38.79
C MET A 1 3.81 51.42 -39.18
N ASN A 2 3.44 50.37 -39.90
CA ASN A 2 2.12 50.23 -40.50
C ASN A 2 1.14 49.63 -39.50
N ASP A 3 -0.08 50.17 -39.43
CA ASP A 3 -1.18 49.65 -38.58
C ASP A 3 -1.49 48.16 -38.83
N LEU A 4 -1.10 47.65 -40.00
CA LEU A 4 -1.18 46.24 -40.39
C LEU A 4 -0.32 45.31 -39.51
N ASP A 5 0.89 45.75 -39.12
CA ASP A 5 1.79 44.95 -38.28
C ASP A 5 1.25 44.83 -36.84
N LEU A 6 0.66 45.92 -36.33
CA LEU A 6 0.05 45.94 -35.01
C LEU A 6 -1.17 45.01 -34.93
N LEU A 7 -1.97 44.94 -36.00
CA LEU A 7 -3.13 44.05 -36.09
C LEU A 7 -2.73 42.58 -36.21
N SER A 8 -1.64 42.26 -36.91
CA SER A 8 -1.09 40.91 -36.94
C SER A 8 -0.55 40.48 -35.58
N ASP A 9 0.13 41.37 -34.86
CA ASP A 9 0.66 41.08 -33.53
C ASP A 9 -0.46 40.83 -32.52
N TYR A 10 -1.54 41.62 -32.59
CA TYR A 10 -2.71 41.40 -31.75
C TYR A 10 -3.40 40.06 -32.02
N ARG A 11 -3.61 39.71 -33.29
CA ARG A 11 -4.19 38.41 -33.67
C ARG A 11 -3.32 37.26 -33.20
N PHE A 12 -2.00 37.39 -33.30
CA PHE A 12 -1.08 36.38 -32.82
C PHE A 12 -1.16 36.16 -31.31
N LEU A 13 -1.21 37.25 -30.51
CA LEU A 13 -1.38 37.16 -29.06
C LEU A 13 -2.73 36.56 -28.66
N GLU A 14 -3.80 36.90 -29.38
CA GLU A 14 -5.13 36.32 -29.17
C GLU A 14 -5.14 34.81 -29.47
N GLU A 15 -4.51 34.40 -30.57
CA GLU A 15 -4.36 33.00 -30.97
C GLU A 15 -3.58 32.20 -29.90
N ILE A 16 -2.48 32.76 -29.38
CA ILE A 16 -1.70 32.15 -28.28
C ILE A 16 -2.56 32.01 -27.02
N ASN A 17 -3.27 33.06 -26.63
CA ASN A 17 -4.14 33.02 -25.44
C ASN A 17 -5.22 31.95 -25.59
N ARG A 18 -5.84 31.82 -26.77
CA ARG A 18 -6.82 30.77 -27.07
C ARG A 18 -6.21 29.36 -26.98
N GLN A 19 -4.99 29.17 -27.47
CA GLN A 19 -4.27 27.89 -27.33
C GLN A 19 -3.93 27.55 -25.87
N ILE A 20 -3.52 28.54 -25.08
CA ILE A 20 -3.24 28.35 -23.66
C ILE A 20 -4.53 28.00 -22.89
N GLU A 21 -5.64 28.68 -23.17
CA GLU A 21 -6.93 28.40 -22.52
C GLU A 21 -7.47 27.03 -22.87
N THR A 22 -7.44 26.64 -24.16
CA THR A 22 -7.85 25.31 -24.61
C THR A 22 -6.98 24.21 -24.00
N SER A 23 -5.66 24.43 -23.90
CA SER A 23 -4.75 23.53 -23.21
C SER A 23 -5.12 23.37 -21.73
N LYS A 24 -5.33 24.48 -21.00
CA LYS A 24 -5.76 24.47 -19.59
C LYS A 24 -7.10 23.73 -19.40
N GLN A 25 -8.08 23.95 -20.27
CA GLN A 25 -9.37 23.26 -20.23
C GLN A 25 -9.23 21.76 -20.49
N ASN A 26 -8.40 21.37 -21.45
CA ASN A 26 -8.10 19.97 -21.74
C ASN A 26 -7.39 19.29 -20.57
N GLU A 27 -6.41 19.96 -19.94
CA GLU A 27 -5.78 19.47 -18.72
C GLU A 27 -6.79 19.26 -17.58
N LEU A 28 -7.68 20.22 -17.36
CA LEU A 28 -8.75 20.13 -16.36
C LEU A 28 -9.71 18.97 -16.67
N GLY A 29 -10.09 18.79 -17.93
CA GLY A 29 -10.92 17.69 -18.39
C GLY A 29 -10.27 16.32 -18.18
N ASN A 30 -8.98 16.19 -18.53
CA ASN A 30 -8.21 14.96 -18.34
C ASN A 30 -7.98 14.65 -16.85
N LYS A 31 -7.75 15.67 -16.02
CA LYS A 31 -7.68 15.54 -14.55
C LYS A 31 -9.01 15.04 -13.97
N LYS A 32 -10.16 15.54 -14.47
CA LYS A 32 -11.49 15.06 -14.05
C LYS A 32 -11.79 13.63 -14.49
N LYS A 33 -11.44 13.25 -15.73
CA LYS A 33 -11.61 11.87 -16.25
C LYS A 33 -10.79 10.88 -15.42
N SER A 34 -9.49 11.15 -15.23
CA SER A 34 -8.61 10.29 -14.43
C SER A 34 -9.04 10.19 -12.96
N PHE A 35 -9.60 11.25 -12.37
CA PHE A 35 -10.16 11.21 -11.03
C PHE A 35 -11.41 10.31 -10.95
N ASN A 36 -12.31 10.39 -11.93
CA ASN A 36 -13.52 9.55 -11.97
C ASN A 36 -13.18 8.08 -12.20
N GLU A 37 -12.21 7.78 -13.06
CA GLU A 37 -11.71 6.42 -13.26
C GLU A 37 -11.08 5.85 -12.00
N LEU A 38 -10.22 6.61 -11.32
CA LEU A 38 -9.61 6.19 -10.05
C LEU A 38 -10.69 5.87 -9.01
N LYS A 39 -11.68 6.76 -8.85
CA LYS A 39 -12.80 6.58 -7.91
C LYS A 39 -13.66 5.37 -8.27
N TYR A 40 -13.80 5.06 -9.55
CA TYR A 40 -14.49 3.86 -10.01
C TYR A 40 -13.70 2.58 -9.65
N PHE A 41 -12.40 2.54 -9.90
CA PHE A 41 -11.56 1.40 -9.51
C PHE A 41 -11.53 1.19 -7.99
N GLN A 42 -11.41 2.26 -7.22
CA GLN A 42 -11.49 2.21 -5.76
C GLN A 42 -12.83 1.62 -5.27
N LYS A 43 -13.95 1.97 -5.92
CA LYS A 43 -15.26 1.37 -5.60
C LYS A 43 -15.31 -0.12 -5.92
N LEU A 44 -14.74 -0.55 -7.05
CA LEU A 44 -14.69 -1.97 -7.40
C LEU A 44 -13.89 -2.78 -6.36
N ILE A 45 -12.70 -2.28 -6.00
CA ILE A 45 -11.88 -2.86 -4.94
C ILE A 45 -12.69 -2.93 -3.64
N GLN A 46 -13.30 -1.81 -3.22
CA GLN A 46 -14.05 -1.74 -1.98
C GLN A 46 -15.27 -2.69 -1.95
N ASN A 47 -15.95 -2.91 -3.08
CA ASN A 47 -17.05 -3.86 -3.17
C ASN A 47 -16.57 -5.30 -3.06
N LYS A 48 -15.49 -5.65 -3.77
CA LYS A 48 -14.91 -7.00 -3.71
C LYS A 48 -14.37 -7.31 -2.31
N LEU A 49 -13.72 -6.34 -1.66
CA LEU A 49 -13.25 -6.44 -0.27
C LEU A 49 -14.37 -6.66 0.74
N LYS A 50 -15.52 -6.02 0.53
CA LYS A 50 -16.71 -6.27 1.36
C LYS A 50 -17.19 -7.71 1.25
N ILE A 51 -17.19 -8.27 0.04
CA ILE A 51 -17.61 -9.66 -0.22
C ILE A 51 -16.61 -10.67 0.37
N LEU A 52 -15.30 -10.39 0.25
CA LEU A 52 -14.25 -11.31 0.70
C LEU A 52 -14.17 -11.46 2.22
N GLY A 53 -14.52 -10.42 2.99
CA GLY A 53 -14.42 -10.50 4.44
C GLY A 53 -14.74 -9.21 5.17
N SER A 54 -15.64 -8.39 4.62
CA SER A 54 -15.96 -7.06 5.18
C SER A 54 -14.71 -6.18 5.41
N ILE A 55 -13.75 -6.26 4.49
CA ILE A 55 -12.51 -5.49 4.54
C ILE A 55 -12.77 -4.06 4.00
N GLN A 56 -12.21 -3.05 4.65
CA GLN A 56 -12.33 -1.66 4.23
C GLN A 56 -10.96 -1.02 4.01
N ILE A 57 -10.84 -0.24 2.93
CA ILE A 57 -9.63 0.55 2.66
C ILE A 57 -10.00 2.03 2.63
N LEU A 58 -9.30 2.81 3.44
CA LEU A 58 -9.35 4.26 3.44
C LEU A 58 -8.22 4.78 2.56
N TYR A 59 -8.58 5.38 1.43
CA TYR A 59 -7.63 6.02 0.53
C TYR A 59 -7.27 7.41 1.06
N LEU A 60 -5.96 7.67 1.13
CA LEU A 60 -5.38 8.97 1.42
C LEU A 60 -5.45 9.89 0.19
N PRO A 61 -5.24 11.20 0.39
CA PRO A 61 -5.16 12.15 -0.71
C PRO A 61 -4.00 11.82 -1.67
N ARG A 62 -4.19 12.14 -2.96
CA ARG A 62 -3.26 11.78 -4.06
C ARG A 62 -1.82 12.30 -3.88
N PHE A 63 -1.64 13.36 -3.12
CA PHE A 63 -0.33 13.94 -2.82
C PHE A 63 0.43 13.18 -1.71
N SER A 64 -0.23 12.31 -0.96
CA SER A 64 0.41 11.45 0.04
C SER A 64 1.42 10.52 -0.61
N THR A 65 2.62 10.44 -0.01
CA THR A 65 3.66 9.49 -0.43
C THR A 65 3.16 8.05 -0.39
N LYS A 66 2.39 7.70 0.65
CA LYS A 66 1.79 6.37 0.80
C LYS A 66 0.80 6.05 -0.32
N HIS A 67 0.02 7.04 -0.78
CA HIS A 67 -0.87 6.87 -1.94
C HIS A 67 -0.08 6.63 -3.23
N LYS A 68 1.03 7.36 -3.43
CA LYS A 68 1.89 7.19 -4.61
C LYS A 68 2.59 5.82 -4.65
N GLN A 69 2.89 5.25 -3.49
CA GLN A 69 3.48 3.92 -3.35
C GLN A 69 2.46 2.79 -3.51
N ASN A 70 1.17 3.08 -3.32
CA ASN A 70 0.13 2.08 -3.42
C ASN A 70 0.02 1.54 -4.85
N GLN A 71 0.28 0.24 -5.00
CA GLN A 71 0.14 -0.49 -6.26
C GLN A 71 -1.00 -1.50 -6.20
N MET A 72 -2.00 -1.30 -5.32
CA MET A 72 -3.21 -2.11 -5.34
C MET A 72 -4.04 -1.80 -6.58
N TRP A 73 -4.44 -2.82 -7.29
CA TRP A 73 -5.32 -2.67 -8.45
C TRP A 73 -6.27 -3.87 -8.58
N PHE A 74 -7.32 -3.67 -9.35
CA PHE A 74 -8.35 -4.68 -9.60
C PHE A 74 -8.32 -5.09 -11.06
N ASP A 75 -8.17 -6.39 -11.31
CA ASP A 75 -8.25 -6.93 -12.65
C ASP A 75 -9.69 -7.29 -12.99
N LYS A 76 -10.23 -6.65 -14.03
CA LYS A 76 -11.58 -6.92 -14.51
C LYS A 76 -11.70 -8.27 -15.19
N LYS A 77 -10.61 -8.82 -15.75
CA LYS A 77 -10.64 -10.09 -16.48
C LYS A 77 -10.74 -11.27 -15.53
N THR A 78 -9.86 -11.30 -14.52
CA THR A 78 -9.86 -12.34 -13.48
C THR A 78 -10.85 -12.05 -12.35
N ASN A 79 -11.41 -10.83 -12.28
CA ASN A 79 -12.28 -10.38 -11.20
C ASN A 79 -11.60 -10.46 -9.81
N ASP A 80 -10.28 -10.28 -9.78
CA ASP A 80 -9.46 -10.43 -8.58
C ASP A 80 -8.72 -9.15 -8.20
N ILE A 81 -8.37 -9.06 -6.92
CA ILE A 81 -7.57 -7.97 -6.38
C ILE A 81 -6.11 -8.40 -6.40
N PHE A 82 -5.28 -7.53 -6.96
CA PHE A 82 -3.84 -7.58 -6.83
C PHE A 82 -3.42 -6.71 -5.66
N TRP A 83 -2.89 -7.36 -4.64
CA TRP A 83 -2.56 -6.74 -3.37
C TRP A 83 -1.18 -6.09 -3.41
N HIS A 84 -1.10 -4.96 -2.72
CA HIS A 84 0.14 -4.36 -2.24
C HIS A 84 0.13 -4.59 -0.73
N ILE A 85 1.16 -5.25 -0.19
CA ILE A 85 1.27 -5.53 1.24
C ILE A 85 2.65 -5.08 1.69
N GLU A 86 2.70 -4.34 2.78
CA GLU A 86 3.96 -3.96 3.41
C GLU A 86 4.23 -4.89 4.58
N CYS A 87 5.35 -5.60 4.56
CA CYS A 87 5.81 -6.49 5.60
C CYS A 87 6.95 -5.84 6.37
N GLN A 88 6.82 -5.71 7.68
CA GLN A 88 7.83 -5.16 8.58
C GLN A 88 8.37 -6.28 9.46
N PHE A 89 9.57 -6.77 9.15
CA PHE A 89 10.22 -7.84 9.90
C PHE A 89 11.00 -7.29 11.08
N PHE A 90 10.78 -7.82 12.27
CA PHE A 90 11.43 -7.38 13.50
C PHE A 90 12.69 -8.17 13.80
N ILE A 91 13.84 -7.50 13.79
CA ILE A 91 15.16 -8.05 14.13
C ILE A 91 15.93 -7.01 14.93
N ASN A 92 15.43 -6.68 16.12
CA ASN A 92 15.84 -5.51 16.92
C ASN A 92 15.34 -4.17 16.36
N THR A 93 15.34 -3.99 15.04
CA THR A 93 14.68 -2.90 14.31
C THR A 93 13.76 -3.46 13.22
N PHE A 94 12.88 -2.63 12.67
CA PHE A 94 11.98 -3.04 11.59
C PHE A 94 12.67 -2.95 10.22
N TYR A 95 12.74 -4.08 9.53
CA TYR A 95 13.09 -4.15 8.12
C TYR A 95 11.80 -4.14 7.28
N THR A 96 11.61 -3.09 6.48
CA THR A 96 10.42 -2.92 5.64
C THR A 96 10.64 -3.54 4.27
N TRP A 97 9.76 -4.45 3.88
CA TRP A 97 9.71 -5.05 2.55
C TRP A 97 8.29 -4.99 1.99
N THR A 98 8.13 -4.49 0.77
CA THR A 98 6.82 -4.37 0.12
C THR A 98 6.68 -5.44 -0.95
N ILE A 99 5.58 -6.18 -0.90
CA ILE A 99 5.19 -7.13 -1.94
C ILE A 99 4.03 -6.54 -2.75
N THR A 100 4.15 -6.63 -4.07
CA THR A 100 3.15 -6.12 -5.03
C THR A 100 2.74 -7.22 -6.01
N ASN A 101 1.64 -6.99 -6.72
CA ASN A 101 1.07 -7.95 -7.69
C ASN A 101 0.77 -9.33 -7.11
N LEU A 102 0.31 -9.38 -5.86
CA LEU A 102 -0.10 -10.64 -5.24
C LEU A 102 -1.60 -10.88 -5.48
N SER A 103 -1.94 -11.93 -6.23
CA SER A 103 -3.35 -12.31 -6.42
C SER A 103 -3.95 -12.81 -5.10
N THR A 104 -5.27 -12.72 -4.95
CA THR A 104 -5.95 -13.07 -3.69
C THR A 104 -5.70 -14.55 -3.31
N ASN A 105 -5.71 -15.48 -4.26
CA ASN A 105 -5.40 -16.89 -3.99
C ASN A 105 -3.93 -17.13 -3.62
N GLU A 106 -3.02 -16.28 -4.10
CA GLU A 106 -1.59 -16.34 -3.78
C GLU A 106 -1.24 -15.66 -2.46
N THR A 107 -2.17 -14.96 -1.80
CA THR A 107 -1.98 -14.34 -0.47
C THR A 107 -1.92 -15.36 0.66
N THR A 108 -1.05 -16.36 0.54
CA THR A 108 -0.72 -17.31 1.61
C THR A 108 0.58 -16.89 2.27
N LEU A 109 0.71 -17.15 3.57
CA LEU A 109 1.92 -16.83 4.33
C LEU A 109 3.15 -17.49 3.69
N LEU A 110 3.04 -18.78 3.33
CA LEU A 110 4.07 -19.54 2.65
C LEU A 110 4.58 -18.84 1.39
N ASN A 111 3.67 -18.30 0.57
CA ASN A 111 4.07 -17.63 -0.66
C ASN A 111 4.73 -16.28 -0.39
N ILE A 112 4.24 -15.53 0.59
CA ILE A 112 4.89 -14.28 1.03
C ILE A 112 6.29 -14.57 1.55
N LEU A 113 6.47 -15.58 2.41
CA LEU A 113 7.78 -15.97 2.94
C LEU A 113 8.71 -16.46 1.83
N LYS A 114 8.22 -17.28 0.88
CA LYS A 114 9.03 -17.72 -0.27
C LYS A 114 9.50 -16.54 -1.12
N LYS A 115 8.59 -15.61 -1.47
CA LYS A 115 8.94 -14.40 -2.22
C LYS A 115 9.92 -13.52 -1.44
N PHE A 116 9.80 -13.48 -0.12
CA PHE A 116 10.72 -12.77 0.75
C PHE A 116 12.13 -13.39 0.74
N HIS A 117 12.24 -14.72 0.87
CA HIS A 117 13.52 -15.43 0.80
C HIS A 117 14.20 -15.30 -0.56
N ASN A 118 13.43 -15.35 -1.65
CA ASN A 118 13.97 -15.10 -2.99
C ASN A 118 14.52 -13.67 -3.09
N HIS A 119 13.76 -12.68 -2.63
CA HIS A 119 14.22 -11.30 -2.59
C HIS A 119 15.49 -11.15 -1.74
N LEU A 120 15.56 -11.77 -0.56
CA LEU A 120 16.76 -11.75 0.29
C LEU A 120 18.00 -12.31 -0.42
N ASN A 121 17.84 -13.39 -1.19
CA ASN A 121 18.94 -14.01 -1.92
C ASN A 121 19.39 -13.17 -3.13
N GLU A 122 18.47 -12.45 -3.76
CA GLU A 122 18.75 -11.54 -4.88
C GLU A 122 19.37 -10.21 -4.42
N THR A 123 18.97 -9.72 -3.24
CA THR A 123 19.51 -8.49 -2.67
C THR A 123 20.87 -8.72 -1.99
N SER A 124 21.94 -8.61 -2.78
CA SER A 124 23.33 -8.57 -2.29
C SER A 124 23.70 -7.30 -1.49
N ASN A 125 22.77 -6.34 -1.39
CA ASN A 125 23.00 -5.00 -0.81
C ASN A 125 22.77 -4.90 0.70
N ILE A 126 22.43 -5.99 1.39
CA ILE A 126 22.35 -5.96 2.86
C ILE A 126 23.79 -6.12 3.38
N ASN A 127 24.43 -4.98 3.63
CA ASN A 127 25.83 -4.91 4.08
C ASN A 127 26.09 -5.65 5.41
N ASP A 128 25.05 -5.93 6.19
CA ASP A 128 25.15 -6.63 7.47
C ASP A 128 24.75 -8.10 7.32
N GLU A 129 25.74 -8.99 7.18
CA GLU A 129 25.55 -10.45 7.17
C GLU A 129 24.75 -10.94 8.39
N LEU A 130 24.87 -10.26 9.52
CA LEU A 130 24.12 -10.56 10.74
C LEU A 130 22.61 -10.30 10.59
N ILE A 131 22.23 -9.24 9.87
CA ILE A 131 20.83 -8.92 9.56
C ILE A 131 20.29 -9.96 8.57
N LEU A 132 21.08 -10.32 7.54
CA LEU A 132 20.72 -11.39 6.60
C LEU A 132 20.47 -12.73 7.29
N LEU A 133 21.36 -13.15 8.19
CA LEU A 133 21.20 -14.40 8.95
C LEU A 133 19.92 -14.39 9.79
N LYS A 134 19.64 -13.26 10.45
CA LYS A 134 18.42 -13.11 11.24
C LYS A 134 17.15 -13.03 10.38
N LEU A 135 17.20 -12.43 9.18
CA LEU A 135 16.08 -12.43 8.21
C LEU A 135 15.83 -13.84 7.63
N LYS A 136 16.89 -14.65 7.46
CA LYS A 136 16.78 -16.05 7.03
C LYS A 136 16.09 -16.94 8.07
N ASN A 137 16.13 -16.58 9.35
CA ASN A 137 15.41 -17.31 10.41
C ASN A 137 13.89 -17.29 10.23
N PHE A 138 13.33 -16.38 9.42
CA PHE A 138 11.90 -16.32 9.08
C PHE A 138 11.51 -17.38 8.03
N SER A 139 11.97 -18.62 8.20
CA SER A 139 11.71 -19.72 7.26
C SER A 139 10.51 -20.58 7.64
N HIS A 140 10.19 -20.66 8.93
CA HIS A 140 9.13 -21.54 9.43
C HIS A 140 7.92 -20.75 9.92
N GLU A 141 6.75 -20.96 9.28
CA GLU A 141 5.48 -20.33 9.65
C GLU A 141 5.14 -20.54 11.14
N GLN A 142 5.48 -21.71 11.68
CA GLN A 142 5.21 -22.10 13.07
C GLN A 142 6.00 -21.29 14.11
N GLN A 143 7.07 -20.60 13.69
CA GLN A 143 7.91 -19.79 14.57
C GLN A 143 7.65 -18.29 14.43
N ILE A 144 6.64 -17.91 13.65
CA ILE A 144 6.38 -16.52 13.27
C ILE A 144 5.07 -16.03 13.90
N CYS A 145 5.13 -14.83 14.45
CA CYS A 145 3.98 -14.08 14.94
C CYS A 145 3.72 -12.89 14.02
N ILE A 146 2.47 -12.75 13.58
CA ILE A 146 2.03 -11.61 12.75
C ILE A 146 1.10 -10.72 13.57
N TYR A 147 1.37 -9.42 13.49
CA TYR A 147 0.59 -8.34 14.07
C TYR A 147 0.12 -7.41 12.95
N ILE A 148 -1.05 -6.81 13.15
CA ILE A 148 -1.62 -5.82 12.25
C ILE A 148 -2.03 -4.59 13.03
N GLU A 149 -1.93 -3.42 12.41
CA GLU A 149 -2.54 -2.19 12.92
C GLU A 149 -4.07 -2.24 12.85
N ASN A 150 -4.70 -2.10 14.01
CA ASN A 150 -6.15 -2.09 14.12
C ASN A 150 -6.67 -0.65 13.99
N PHE A 151 -7.13 -0.28 12.80
CA PHE A 151 -7.87 0.97 12.61
C PHE A 151 -9.36 0.71 12.82
N GLY A 152 -9.96 1.35 13.81
CA GLY A 152 -11.41 1.58 13.85
C GLY A 152 -12.31 0.39 14.20
N GLN A 153 -11.86 -0.60 14.98
CA GLN A 153 -12.84 -1.49 15.63
C GLN A 153 -13.63 -0.72 16.70
N LYS A 154 -14.96 -0.94 16.74
CA LYS A 154 -15.83 -0.55 17.87
C LYS A 154 -15.38 -1.15 19.22
N ARG A 155 -14.45 -2.11 19.19
CA ARG A 155 -13.88 -2.79 20.35
C ARG A 155 -12.60 -2.07 20.79
N LYS A 156 -12.74 -1.12 21.72
CA LYS A 156 -11.64 -0.46 22.46
C LYS A 156 -10.73 -1.42 23.26
N GLN A 157 -10.95 -2.73 23.16
CA GLN A 157 -10.35 -3.76 24.00
C GLN A 157 -9.09 -4.38 23.38
N PHE A 158 -8.93 -4.29 22.07
CA PHE A 158 -7.75 -4.76 21.37
C PHE A 158 -6.86 -3.55 21.08
N GLY A 159 -5.64 -3.54 21.60
CA GLY A 159 -4.70 -2.43 21.41
C GLY A 159 -4.45 -2.10 19.93
N LYS A 160 -3.63 -1.07 19.67
CA LYS A 160 -3.30 -0.63 18.30
C LYS A 160 -2.76 -1.78 17.42
N TYR A 161 -2.19 -2.82 18.02
CA TYR A 161 -1.67 -4.00 17.33
C TYR A 161 -2.31 -5.28 17.89
N GLU A 162 -2.81 -6.17 17.03
CA GLU A 162 -3.45 -7.44 17.42
C GLU A 162 -2.81 -8.65 16.73
N LYS A 163 -2.57 -9.71 17.52
CA LYS A 163 -2.19 -11.05 17.04
C LYS A 163 -3.44 -11.89 16.87
N ARG A 164 -3.61 -12.53 15.71
CA ARG A 164 -4.69 -13.50 15.46
C ARG A 164 -4.15 -14.82 14.98
N SER A 165 -4.88 -15.88 15.28
CA SER A 165 -4.78 -17.14 14.56
C SER A 165 -5.44 -16.95 13.19
N PHE A 166 -4.77 -17.39 12.14
CA PHE A 166 -5.25 -17.31 10.77
C PHE A 166 -4.87 -18.59 10.04
N ASN A 167 -5.74 -19.02 9.13
CA ASN A 167 -5.43 -20.08 8.18
C ASN A 167 -4.92 -19.47 6.86
N THR A 168 -5.51 -18.35 6.45
CA THR A 168 -5.09 -17.55 5.30
C THR A 168 -4.87 -16.08 5.69
N ILE A 169 -4.10 -15.34 4.89
CA ILE A 169 -3.87 -13.90 5.15
C ILE A 169 -5.18 -13.10 4.99
N ILE A 170 -6.12 -13.61 4.18
CA ILE A 170 -7.44 -12.99 4.02
C ILE A 170 -8.22 -13.07 5.33
N ASP A 171 -8.17 -14.19 6.06
CA ASP A 171 -8.79 -14.32 7.39
C ASP A 171 -8.21 -13.31 8.38
N LEU A 172 -6.91 -13.05 8.26
CA LEU A 172 -6.20 -12.07 9.06
C LEU A 172 -6.70 -10.64 8.77
N PHE A 173 -7.14 -10.36 7.55
CA PHE A 173 -7.72 -9.08 7.14
C PHE A 173 -9.22 -8.93 7.43
N HIS A 174 -9.94 -10.01 7.75
CA HIS A 174 -11.38 -10.00 7.93
C HIS A 174 -11.86 -8.97 8.97
N GLU A 175 -12.90 -8.18 8.63
CA GLU A 175 -13.49 -7.11 9.43
C GLU A 175 -12.50 -6.00 9.85
N ARG A 176 -11.50 -5.69 9.02
CA ARG A 176 -10.51 -4.64 9.28
C ARG A 176 -10.64 -3.45 8.35
N ILE A 177 -10.13 -2.34 8.85
CA ILE A 177 -9.94 -1.11 8.09
C ILE A 177 -8.44 -0.90 7.93
N PHE A 178 -8.01 -0.68 6.69
CA PHE A 178 -6.63 -0.34 6.35
C PHE A 178 -6.57 1.06 5.75
N ILE A 179 -5.43 1.72 5.90
CA ILE A 179 -5.16 3.00 5.24
C ILE A 179 -4.25 2.72 4.04
N GLU A 180 -4.77 2.95 2.84
CA GLU A 180 -4.19 2.61 1.52
C GLU A 180 -4.01 1.11 1.26
N TYR A 181 -3.21 0.44 2.07
CA TYR A 181 -2.85 -0.96 1.91
C TYR A 181 -2.50 -1.58 3.28
N PRO A 182 -2.61 -2.92 3.43
CA PRO A 182 -2.31 -3.59 4.68
C PRO A 182 -0.82 -3.58 5.02
N ILE A 183 -0.53 -3.38 6.31
CA ILE A 183 0.82 -3.47 6.89
C ILE A 183 0.84 -4.64 7.87
N LEU A 184 1.77 -5.57 7.67
CA LEU A 184 2.01 -6.75 8.49
C LEU A 184 3.29 -6.56 9.30
N PHE A 185 3.20 -6.68 10.61
CA PHE A 185 4.35 -6.69 11.50
C PHE A 185 4.69 -8.14 11.84
N ILE A 186 5.88 -8.58 11.48
CA ILE A 186 6.30 -9.96 11.53
C ILE A 186 7.45 -10.09 12.52
N SER A 187 7.32 -11.00 13.49
CA SER A 187 8.35 -11.29 14.49
C SER A 187 8.52 -12.79 14.67
N LEU A 188 9.67 -13.21 15.18
CA LEU A 188 9.82 -14.56 15.70
C LEU A 188 9.12 -14.65 17.07
N ILE A 189 8.57 -15.82 17.41
CA ILE A 189 7.89 -16.05 18.70
C ILE A 189 8.78 -15.64 19.88
N ASN A 190 10.08 -15.90 19.79
CA ASN A 190 11.04 -15.58 20.85
C ASN A 190 11.21 -14.06 21.06
N ASP A 191 11.02 -13.26 20.01
CA ASP A 191 11.22 -11.80 20.02
C ASP A 191 9.90 -11.02 20.13
N GLU A 192 8.77 -11.71 20.32
CA GLU A 192 7.44 -11.11 20.34
C GLU A 192 7.30 -10.00 21.39
N ASN A 193 7.86 -10.21 22.59
CA ASN A 193 7.79 -9.23 23.68
C ASN A 193 8.59 -7.95 23.35
N ASN A 194 9.78 -8.12 22.79
CA ASN A 194 10.63 -7.00 22.38
C ASN A 194 9.96 -6.18 21.25
N MET A 195 9.32 -6.87 20.30
CA MET A 195 8.58 -6.21 19.23
C MET A 195 7.39 -5.41 19.79
N LYS A 196 6.61 -5.98 20.72
CA LYS A 196 5.49 -5.26 21.36
C LYS A 196 5.96 -3.99 22.04
N GLU A 197 7.01 -4.06 22.85
CA GLU A 197 7.58 -2.87 23.51
C GLU A 197 8.01 -1.80 22.50
N TYR A 198 8.64 -2.22 21.40
CA TYR A 198 9.05 -1.29 20.34
C TYR A 198 7.85 -0.61 19.67
N LEU A 199 6.79 -1.38 19.39
CA LEU A 199 5.54 -0.86 18.82
C LEU A 199 4.85 0.12 19.78
N TYR A 200 4.77 -0.20 21.07
CA TYR A 200 4.17 0.69 22.06
C TYR A 200 4.98 1.98 22.25
N LYS A 201 6.31 1.92 22.28
CA LYS A 201 7.18 3.11 22.34
C LYS A 201 6.94 4.03 21.14
N LYS A 202 6.88 3.47 19.92
CA LYS A 202 6.61 4.22 18.68
C LYS A 202 5.26 4.95 18.70
N THR A 203 4.28 4.43 19.45
CA THR A 203 2.95 5.05 19.56
C THR A 203 2.84 6.19 20.57
N ILE A 204 3.81 6.36 21.46
CA ILE A 204 3.85 7.41 22.49
C ILE A 204 4.64 8.63 21.98
N SER A 205 5.54 8.44 21.02
CA SER A 205 6.39 9.48 20.43
C SER A 205 5.76 10.28 19.27
N ASN A 206 4.53 9.95 18.87
CA ASN A 206 3.75 10.63 17.83
C ASN A 206 2.46 11.20 18.43
#